data_AF-A0A367B5Z3-F1
#
_entry.id   AF-A0A367B5Z3-F1
#
_cell.length_a   1.000
_cell.length_b   1.000
_cell.length_c   1.000
_cell.angle_alpha   90.00
_cell.angle_beta   90.00
_cell.angle_gamma   90.00
#
_symmetry.space_group_name_H-M   'P 1'
#
loop_
_entity.id
_entity.type
_entity.pdbx_description
1 polymer ?
#
loop_
_entity_poly.entity_id
_entity_poly.type
_entity_poly.pdbx_seq_one_letter_code
_entity_poly.pdbx_strand_id
1 'polypeptide(L)'
;MADDSTGENEALATALAAEHAAVWGYGVVGAALDPDEREPVTTAENAHRDLRDRLTALLTERGEDPAGPEGGYALPFPVLSAVDAAALAVTLEDGVAAAWVRVLDQGAERPSRELAMDALGAAEVRAVGWRAAAGRTPTTRATPGLPEK
;
A
#
# COMPACT_ATOMS: atom_id res chain seq x y z
N MET A 1 -13.17 10.04 -22.33
CA MET A 1 -11.81 10.60 -22.31
C MET A 1 -11.58 11.57 -21.17
N ALA A 2 -12.23 12.74 -21.10
CA ALA A 2 -12.05 13.65 -19.95
C ALA A 2 -12.61 13.08 -18.61
N ASP A 3 -13.67 12.28 -18.69
CA ASP A 3 -14.28 11.59 -17.54
C ASP A 3 -13.36 10.46 -17.04
N ASP A 4 -12.85 9.63 -17.97
CA ASP A 4 -11.93 8.53 -17.66
C ASP A 4 -10.60 9.01 -17.05
N SER A 5 -10.04 10.13 -17.53
CA SER A 5 -8.81 10.70 -16.96
C SER A 5 -9.02 11.28 -15.56
N THR A 6 -10.21 11.83 -15.30
CA THR A 6 -10.56 12.33 -13.96
C THR A 6 -10.68 11.16 -12.98
N GLY A 7 -11.39 10.09 -13.36
CA GLY A 7 -11.51 8.88 -12.54
C GLY A 7 -10.16 8.20 -12.28
N GLU A 8 -9.27 8.16 -13.28
CA GLU A 8 -7.91 7.63 -13.11
C GLU A 8 -7.08 8.49 -12.13
N ASN A 9 -7.13 9.82 -12.24
CA ASN A 9 -6.41 10.71 -11.34
C ASN A 9 -6.93 10.61 -9.90
N GLU A 10 -8.24 10.50 -9.69
CA GLU A 10 -8.84 10.25 -8.37
C GLU A 10 -8.39 8.91 -7.77
N ALA A 11 -8.29 7.87 -8.59
CA ALA A 11 -7.79 6.57 -8.16
C ALA A 11 -6.30 6.63 -7.76
N LEU A 12 -5.47 7.34 -8.55
CA LEU A 12 -4.06 7.57 -8.23
C LEU A 12 -3.88 8.41 -6.95
N ALA A 13 -4.72 9.43 -6.74
CA ALA A 13 -4.73 10.20 -5.50
C ALA A 13 -5.13 9.34 -4.29
N THR A 14 -6.07 8.42 -4.47
CA THR A 14 -6.44 7.42 -3.43
C THR A 14 -5.27 6.49 -3.12
N ALA A 15 -4.54 6.02 -4.14
CA ALA A 15 -3.33 5.24 -3.95
C ALA A 15 -2.26 6.05 -3.20
N LEU A 16 -2.05 7.32 -3.55
CA LEU A 16 -1.09 8.19 -2.86
C LEU A 16 -1.43 8.33 -1.37
N ALA A 17 -2.70 8.52 -1.02
CA ALA A 17 -3.13 8.57 0.38
C ALA A 17 -2.84 7.27 1.12
N ALA A 18 -3.05 6.11 0.47
CA ALA A 18 -2.70 4.81 1.04
C ALA A 18 -1.19 4.65 1.24
N GLU A 19 -0.36 5.10 0.28
CA GLU A 19 1.10 5.08 0.41
C GLU A 19 1.59 5.98 1.56
N HIS A 20 0.97 7.15 1.77
CA HIS A 20 1.29 8.01 2.92
C HIS A 20 0.98 7.32 4.25
N ALA A 21 -0.19 6.68 4.35
CA ALA A 21 -0.58 5.91 5.52
C ALA A 21 0.35 4.71 5.75
N ALA A 22 0.78 4.02 4.69
CA ALA A 22 1.71 2.89 4.77
C ALA A 22 3.10 3.32 5.27
N VAL A 23 3.68 4.40 4.72
CA VAL A 23 4.97 4.94 5.20
C VAL A 23 4.90 5.30 6.68
N TRP A 24 3.83 5.99 7.11
CA TRP A 24 3.66 6.34 8.53
C TRP A 24 3.45 5.09 9.40
N GLY A 25 2.62 4.16 8.95
CA GLY A 25 2.27 2.93 9.66
C GLY A 25 3.45 1.99 9.85
N TYR A 26 4.36 1.88 8.86
CA TYR A 26 5.57 1.09 8.99
C TYR A 26 6.54 1.62 10.06
N GLY A 27 6.50 2.93 10.36
CA GLY A 27 7.18 3.48 11.53
C GLY A 27 6.66 2.89 12.85
N VAL A 28 5.33 2.69 12.96
CA VAL A 28 4.70 2.04 14.11
C VAL A 28 5.05 0.56 14.18
N VAL A 29 5.02 -0.15 13.04
CA VAL A 29 5.42 -1.56 12.96
C VAL A 29 6.86 -1.73 13.45
N GLY A 30 7.80 -0.93 12.92
CA GLY A 30 9.21 -1.01 13.32
C GLY A 30 9.46 -0.69 14.78
N ALA A 31 8.70 0.23 15.37
CA ALA A 31 8.82 0.58 16.78
C ALA A 31 8.45 -0.58 17.73
N ALA A 32 7.59 -1.50 17.29
CA ALA A 32 7.13 -2.65 18.07
C ALA A 32 7.96 -3.93 17.86
N LEU A 33 8.95 -3.91 16.96
CA LEU A 33 9.85 -5.03 16.68
C LEU A 33 11.25 -4.83 17.29
N ASP A 34 11.92 -5.94 17.59
CA ASP A 34 13.32 -5.94 18.00
C ASP A 34 14.23 -5.45 16.85
N PRO A 35 15.35 -4.76 17.13
CA PRO A 35 16.21 -4.18 16.09
C PRO A 35 16.67 -5.19 15.01
N ASP A 36 16.94 -6.43 15.41
CA ASP A 36 17.40 -7.50 14.51
C ASP A 36 16.30 -8.00 13.56
N GLU A 37 15.03 -7.63 13.80
CA GLU A 37 13.85 -8.03 13.01
C GLU A 37 13.33 -6.89 12.09
N ARG A 38 14.01 -5.74 12.03
CA ARG A 38 13.53 -4.54 11.32
C ARG A 38 13.90 -4.44 9.84
N GLU A 39 14.65 -5.40 9.30
CA GLU A 39 14.99 -5.40 7.88
C GLU A 39 13.75 -5.41 6.98
N PRO A 40 12.73 -6.28 7.19
CA PRO A 40 11.53 -6.28 6.37
C PRO A 40 10.72 -4.98 6.47
N VAL A 41 10.74 -4.33 7.64
CA VAL A 41 10.10 -3.02 7.86
C VAL A 41 10.78 -1.95 7.02
N THR A 42 12.11 -1.88 7.07
CA THR A 42 12.89 -0.87 6.33
C THR A 42 12.74 -1.06 4.83
N THR A 43 12.77 -2.31 4.37
CA THR A 43 12.55 -2.67 2.97
C THR A 43 11.15 -2.26 2.50
N ALA A 44 10.11 -2.53 3.29
CA ALA A 44 8.74 -2.11 2.96
C ALA A 44 8.56 -0.59 2.96
N GLU A 45 9.05 0.08 4.00
CA GLU A 45 8.94 1.54 4.15
C GLU A 45 9.60 2.28 2.98
N ASN A 46 10.78 1.83 2.53
CA ASN A 46 11.45 2.40 1.36
C ASN A 46 10.66 2.16 0.07
N ALA A 47 10.11 0.95 -0.14
CA ALA A 47 9.28 0.67 -1.31
C ALA A 47 8.04 1.58 -1.38
N HIS A 48 7.39 1.85 -0.23
CA HIS A 48 6.25 2.76 -0.16
C HIS A 48 6.66 4.23 -0.37
N ARG A 49 7.83 4.65 0.12
CA ARG A 49 8.37 6.00 -0.19
C ARG A 49 8.63 6.19 -1.67
N ASP A 50 9.24 5.21 -2.34
CA ASP A 50 9.51 5.27 -3.77
C ASP A 50 8.19 5.37 -4.57
N LEU A 51 7.17 4.58 -4.21
CA LEU A 51 5.86 4.64 -4.85
C LEU A 51 5.15 5.98 -4.60
N ARG A 52 5.18 6.47 -3.36
CA ARG A 52 4.65 7.79 -2.99
C ARG A 52 5.25 8.90 -3.84
N ASP A 53 6.58 8.93 -3.93
CA ASP A 53 7.30 10.00 -4.63
C ASP A 53 7.01 9.94 -6.13
N ARG A 54 6.92 8.73 -6.70
CA ARG A 54 6.52 8.51 -8.10
C ARG A 54 5.08 8.97 -8.36
N LEU A 55 4.13 8.66 -7.47
CA LEU A 55 2.73 9.09 -7.59
C LEU A 55 2.58 10.61 -7.47
N THR A 56 3.31 11.22 -6.54
CA THR A 56 3.34 12.68 -6.36
C THR A 56 3.82 13.37 -7.63
N ALA A 57 4.92 12.88 -8.22
CA ALA A 57 5.45 13.40 -9.47
C ALA A 57 4.45 13.23 -10.62
N LEU A 58 3.87 12.03 -10.78
CA LEU A 58 2.89 11.74 -11.83
C LEU A 58 1.65 12.65 -11.76
N LEU A 59 1.07 12.82 -10.57
CA LEU A 59 -0.09 13.68 -10.37
C LEU A 59 0.25 15.15 -10.66
N THR A 60 1.42 15.62 -10.21
CA THR A 60 1.90 16.98 -10.49
C THR A 60 2.09 17.21 -11.99
N GLU A 61 2.69 16.24 -12.71
CA GLU A 61 2.86 16.29 -14.17
C GLU A 61 1.52 16.35 -14.92
N ARG A 62 0.48 15.74 -14.35
CA ARG A 62 -0.90 15.79 -14.87
C ARG A 62 -1.65 17.07 -14.47
N GLY A 63 -1.02 17.98 -13.73
CA GLY A 63 -1.60 19.25 -13.30
C GLY A 63 -2.51 19.16 -12.07
N GLU A 64 -2.49 18.03 -11.37
CA GLU A 64 -3.19 17.85 -10.09
C GLU A 64 -2.36 18.44 -8.93
N ASP A 65 -3.02 18.73 -7.81
CA ASP A 65 -2.38 19.15 -6.55
C ASP A 65 -2.39 17.98 -5.55
N PRO A 66 -1.36 17.10 -5.55
CA PRO A 66 -1.34 15.91 -4.71
C PRO A 66 -1.29 16.26 -3.22
N ALA A 67 -2.18 15.64 -2.44
CA ALA A 67 -2.25 15.86 -1.00
C ALA A 67 -0.96 15.42 -0.28
N GLY A 68 -0.51 16.23 0.67
CA GLY A 68 0.61 15.91 1.56
C GLY A 68 0.26 14.85 2.62
N PRO A 69 1.24 14.39 3.42
CA PRO A 69 0.97 13.47 4.52
C PRO A 69 0.21 14.16 5.66
N GLU A 70 -0.73 13.43 6.26
CA GLU A 70 -1.35 13.84 7.52
C GLU A 70 -0.33 13.86 8.65
N GLY A 71 -0.59 14.68 9.68
CA GLY A 71 0.25 14.74 10.88
C GLY A 71 0.24 13.45 11.73
N GLY A 72 -0.73 12.56 11.49
CA GLY A 72 -0.82 11.23 12.08
C GLY A 72 -2.03 10.48 11.55
N TYR A 73 -1.99 9.15 11.65
CA TYR A 73 -3.06 8.27 11.18
C TYR A 73 -3.66 7.48 12.33
N ALA A 74 -4.97 7.26 12.30
CA ALA A 74 -5.64 6.44 13.29
C ALA A 74 -5.23 4.98 13.13
N LEU A 75 -4.74 4.37 14.21
CA LEU A 75 -4.46 2.94 14.21
C LEU A 75 -5.77 2.14 14.30
N PRO A 76 -5.93 1.07 13.51
CA PRO A 76 -7.13 0.24 13.54
C PRO A 76 -7.30 -0.53 14.86
N PHE A 77 -6.20 -0.74 15.58
CA PHE A 77 -6.13 -1.38 16.88
C PHE A 77 -4.82 -1.00 17.60
N PRO A 78 -4.72 -1.18 18.93
CA PRO A 78 -3.46 -0.98 19.66
C PRO A 78 -2.39 -1.97 19.19
N VAL A 79 -1.16 -1.50 18.99
CA VAL A 79 0.01 -2.34 18.65
C VAL A 79 0.88 -2.49 19.88
N LEU A 80 0.80 -3.64 20.54
CA LEU A 80 1.45 -3.88 21.84
C LEU A 80 2.44 -5.05 21.81
N SER A 81 2.60 -5.70 20.66
CA SER A 81 3.48 -6.85 20.47
C SER A 81 3.94 -6.96 19.01
N ALA A 82 4.95 -7.81 18.77
CA ALA A 82 5.40 -8.14 17.41
C ALA A 82 4.29 -8.77 16.55
N VAL A 83 3.39 -9.56 17.14
CA VAL A 83 2.24 -10.15 16.44
C VAL A 83 1.23 -9.07 16.05
N ASP A 84 0.96 -8.10 16.93
CA ASP A 84 0.11 -6.95 16.60
C ASP A 84 0.74 -6.07 15.52
N ALA A 85 2.06 -5.91 15.56
CA ALA A 85 2.82 -5.16 14.55
C ALA A 85 2.72 -5.84 13.17
N ALA A 86 2.89 -7.16 13.13
CA ALA A 86 2.67 -7.94 11.92
C ALA A 86 1.22 -7.84 11.43
N ALA A 87 0.24 -7.89 12.35
CA ALA A 87 -1.17 -7.71 11.99
C ALA A 87 -1.44 -6.31 11.41
N LEU A 88 -0.81 -5.26 11.95
CA LEU A 88 -0.89 -3.91 11.40
C LEU A 88 -0.29 -3.85 10.00
N ALA A 89 0.90 -4.43 9.79
CA ALA A 89 1.53 -4.49 8.48
C ALA A 89 0.65 -5.19 7.44
N VAL A 90 -0.06 -6.27 7.81
CA VAL A 90 -1.07 -6.89 6.93
C VAL A 90 -2.17 -5.91 6.57
N THR A 91 -2.71 -5.16 7.54
CA THR A 91 -3.76 -4.16 7.28
C THR A 91 -3.28 -3.05 6.35
N LEU A 92 -2.03 -2.59 6.49
CA LEU A 92 -1.43 -1.58 5.62
C LEU A 92 -1.30 -2.11 4.18
N GLU A 93 -0.70 -3.29 4.00
CA GLU A 93 -0.52 -3.88 2.67
C GLU A 93 -1.85 -4.24 2.00
N ASP A 94 -2.84 -4.73 2.75
CA ASP A 94 -4.18 -5.01 2.24
C ASP A 94 -4.88 -3.71 1.78
N GLY A 95 -4.69 -2.62 2.52
CA GLY A 95 -5.22 -1.29 2.16
C GLY A 95 -4.56 -0.71 0.91
N VAL A 96 -3.23 -0.81 0.81
CA VAL A 96 -2.46 -0.42 -0.38
C VAL A 96 -2.89 -1.25 -1.59
N ALA A 97 -2.97 -2.57 -1.45
CA ALA A 97 -3.45 -3.46 -2.50
C ALA A 97 -4.85 -3.08 -2.99
N ALA A 98 -5.79 -2.79 -2.08
CA ALA A 98 -7.13 -2.34 -2.45
C ALA A 98 -7.12 -1.01 -3.23
N ALA A 99 -6.26 -0.06 -2.85
CA ALA A 99 -6.12 1.20 -3.57
C ALA A 99 -5.57 0.99 -5.00
N TRP A 100 -4.57 0.13 -5.17
CA TRP A 100 -4.03 -0.20 -6.50
C TRP A 100 -4.99 -0.99 -7.37
N VAL A 101 -5.85 -1.84 -6.80
CA VAL A 101 -6.96 -2.47 -7.54
C VAL A 101 -7.92 -1.42 -8.10
N ARG A 102 -8.21 -0.35 -7.34
CA ARG A 102 -9.02 0.77 -7.85
C ARG A 102 -8.33 1.48 -9.02
N VAL A 103 -7.01 1.65 -8.99
CA VAL A 103 -6.26 2.20 -10.12
C VAL A 103 -6.34 1.28 -11.35
N LEU A 104 -6.33 -0.05 -11.17
CA LEU A 104 -6.51 -0.99 -12.29
C LEU A 104 -7.91 -0.92 -12.91
N ASP A 105 -8.93 -0.68 -12.09
CA ASP A 105 -10.33 -0.58 -12.51
C ASP A 105 -10.61 0.74 -13.25
N GLN A 106 -10.06 1.84 -12.76
CA GLN A 106 -10.27 3.19 -13.32
C GLN A 106 -9.21 3.58 -14.36
N GLY A 107 -8.06 2.92 -14.38
CA GLY A 107 -6.93 3.24 -15.24
C GLY A 107 -7.22 2.93 -16.69
N ALA A 108 -7.29 3.98 -17.52
CA ALA A 108 -7.44 3.85 -18.97
C ALA A 108 -6.07 3.73 -19.65
N GLU A 109 -5.05 4.38 -19.10
CA GLU A 109 -3.71 4.42 -19.69
C GLU A 109 -2.86 3.20 -19.33
N ARG A 110 -2.14 2.68 -20.33
CA ARG A 110 -1.27 1.51 -20.17
C ARG A 110 -0.19 1.70 -19.08
N PRO A 111 0.54 2.83 -18.99
CA PRO A 111 1.57 3.02 -17.97
C PRO A 111 1.02 2.98 -16.54
N SER A 112 -0.17 3.54 -16.30
CA SER A 112 -0.82 3.52 -14.98
C SER A 112 -1.23 2.11 -14.57
N ARG A 113 -1.74 1.32 -15.52
CA ARG A 113 -2.09 -0.08 -15.27
C ARG A 113 -0.87 -0.94 -15.00
N GLU A 114 0.24 -0.74 -15.73
CA GLU A 114 1.49 -1.45 -15.48
C GLU A 114 2.04 -1.12 -14.09
N LEU A 115 2.08 0.17 -13.73
CA LEU A 115 2.46 0.60 -12.38
C LEU A 115 1.58 -0.03 -11.30
N ALA A 116 0.26 -0.06 -11.51
CA ALA A 116 -0.67 -0.61 -10.53
C ALA A 116 -0.53 -2.13 -10.36
N MET A 117 -0.25 -2.87 -11.44
CA MET A 117 0.03 -4.31 -11.36
C MET A 117 1.31 -4.60 -10.57
N ASP A 118 2.38 -3.84 -10.83
CA ASP A 118 3.66 -3.99 -10.13
C ASP A 118 3.52 -3.69 -8.64
N ALA A 119 2.85 -2.57 -8.31
CA ALA A 119 2.63 -2.15 -6.93
C ALA A 119 1.72 -3.13 -6.16
N LEU A 120 0.63 -3.59 -6.77
CA LEU A 120 -0.26 -4.61 -6.21
C LEU A 120 0.49 -5.92 -5.94
N GLY A 121 1.28 -6.40 -6.90
CA GLY A 121 2.07 -7.63 -6.74
C GLY A 121 3.09 -7.51 -5.61
N ALA A 122 3.80 -6.39 -5.53
CA ALA A 122 4.76 -6.13 -4.47
C ALA A 122 4.10 -6.07 -3.08
N ALA A 123 2.93 -5.44 -2.96
CA ALA A 123 2.17 -5.37 -1.71
C ALA A 123 1.72 -6.76 -1.24
N GLU A 124 1.22 -7.61 -2.14
CA GLU A 124 0.84 -8.98 -1.78
C GLU A 124 2.02 -9.83 -1.34
N VAL A 125 3.18 -9.70 -2.00
CA VAL A 125 4.41 -10.42 -1.60
C VAL A 125 4.81 -10.05 -0.18
N ARG A 126 4.78 -8.76 0.19
CA ARG A 126 5.04 -8.32 1.56
C ARG A 126 3.97 -8.82 2.53
N ALA A 127 2.69 -8.73 2.14
CA ALA A 127 1.57 -9.18 2.96
C ALA A 127 1.66 -10.66 3.32
N VAL A 128 2.15 -11.53 2.43
CA VAL A 128 2.35 -12.97 2.73
C VAL A 128 3.29 -13.17 3.91
N GLY A 129 4.43 -12.46 3.94
CA GLY A 129 5.38 -12.52 5.05
C GLY A 129 4.76 -12.04 6.36
N TRP A 130 4.03 -10.92 6.31
CA TRP A 130 3.36 -10.38 7.49
C TRP A 130 2.20 -11.26 7.99
N ARG A 131 1.43 -11.89 7.10
CA ARG A 131 0.37 -12.84 7.49
C ARG A 131 0.97 -14.05 8.21
N ALA A 132 2.14 -14.54 7.77
CA ALA A 132 2.85 -15.60 8.47
C ALA A 132 3.32 -15.15 9.87
N ALA A 133 3.94 -13.97 9.98
CA ALA A 133 4.39 -13.40 11.25
C ALA A 133 3.22 -13.11 12.22
N ALA A 134 2.05 -12.76 11.69
CA ALA A 134 0.82 -12.57 12.45
C ALA A 134 0.10 -13.89 12.80
N GLY A 135 0.66 -15.05 12.45
CA GLY A 135 0.07 -16.36 12.72
C GLY A 135 -1.22 -16.65 11.92
N ARG A 136 -1.45 -15.97 10.80
CA ARG A 136 -2.65 -16.15 9.96
C ARG A 136 -2.48 -17.32 8.99
N THR A 137 -3.55 -18.08 8.79
CA THR A 137 -3.64 -19.15 7.79
C THR A 137 -4.99 -19.08 7.06
N PRO A 138 -5.03 -19.14 5.71
CA PRO A 138 -3.88 -19.19 4.81
C PRO A 138 -3.09 -17.87 4.76
N THR A 139 -1.80 -17.93 4.41
CA THR A 139 -0.94 -16.74 4.26
C THR A 139 -1.10 -16.07 2.89
N THR A 140 -1.68 -16.77 1.93
CA THR A 140 -2.04 -16.26 0.61
C THR A 140 -3.55 -16.09 0.50
N ARG A 141 -3.95 -15.12 -0.31
CA ARG A 141 -5.34 -14.93 -0.73
C ARG A 141 -5.42 -15.04 -2.25
N ALA A 142 -6.58 -15.37 -2.78
CA ALA A 142 -6.81 -15.27 -4.21
C ALA A 142 -6.63 -13.81 -4.63
N THR A 143 -5.87 -13.58 -5.69
CA THR A 143 -5.69 -12.23 -6.24
C THR A 143 -7.05 -11.73 -6.74
N PRO A 144 -7.46 -10.49 -6.39
CA PRO A 144 -8.72 -9.94 -6.87
C PRO A 144 -8.84 -10.06 -8.40
N GLY A 145 -9.93 -10.66 -8.89
CA GLY A 145 -10.17 -10.90 -10.31
C GLY A 145 -9.88 -12.32 -10.82
N LEU A 146 -9.32 -13.22 -9.99
CA LEU A 146 -9.23 -14.65 -10.31
C LEU A 146 -10.30 -15.44 -9.52
N PRO A 147 -11.06 -16.35 -10.16
CA PRO A 147 -12.04 -17.17 -9.45
C PRO A 147 -11.35 -18.07 -8.43
N GLU A 148 -12.01 -18.28 -7.29
CA GLU A 148 -11.60 -19.31 -6.33
C GLU A 148 -11.71 -20.69 -7.01
N LYS A 149 -10.69 -21.54 -6.83
CA LYS A 149 -10.64 -22.87 -7.43
C LYS A 149 -11.33 -23.91 -6.55
#